data_AF-A0A6N4UQT5-F1
#
_entry.id   AF-A0A6N4UQT5-F1
#
_cell.length_a   1.000
_cell.length_b   1.000
_cell.length_c   1.000
_cell.angle_alpha   90.00
_cell.angle_beta   90.00
_cell.angle_gamma   90.00
#
_symmetry.space_group_name_H-M   'P 1'
#
loop_
_entity.id
_entity.type
_entity.pdbx_description
1 polymer ?
#
loop_
_entity_poly.entity_id
_entity_poly.type
_entity_poly.pdbx_seq_one_letter_code
_entity_poly.pdbx_strand_id
1 'polypeptide(L)'
;MVHACWHPDSISVVERQCGSSTPFHELDHLVAATAESDPLYRAVETLLKGPEISLVDHGQRQYVDKDGIPRGNARMRWWHSGAVTLRDFAEMGGNFTTEAGGPYPPLPELALSGNDLSYVYPPGVPVFYGHYWRQRPAKHLHDWTDYTACVDFSAVKGGALTAYRWSGETRINPANYVPLVS
;
A
#
# COMPACT_ATOMS: atom_id res chain seq x y z
N MET A 1 -4.77 -8.64 -9.53
CA MET A 1 -4.09 -7.33 -9.57
C MET A 1 -4.94 -6.33 -8.82
N VAL A 2 -4.32 -5.36 -8.16
CA VAL A 2 -5.00 -4.25 -7.47
C VAL A 2 -4.20 -2.97 -7.65
N HIS A 3 -4.80 -1.79 -7.49
CA HIS A 3 -4.03 -0.55 -7.60
C HIS A 3 -3.06 -0.38 -6.43
N ALA A 4 -3.53 -0.45 -5.17
CA ALA A 4 -2.68 -0.22 -4.00
C ALA A 4 -2.67 -1.39 -3.00
N CYS A 5 -3.83 -1.90 -2.56
CA CYS A 5 -3.88 -2.97 -1.55
C CYS A 5 -4.94 -4.01 -1.87
N TRP A 6 -4.57 -5.28 -1.84
CA TRP A 6 -5.51 -6.38 -1.97
C TRP A 6 -6.04 -6.74 -0.58
N HIS A 7 -7.28 -6.33 -0.30
CA HIS A 7 -7.92 -6.56 0.99
C HIS A 7 -9.32 -7.15 0.78
N PRO A 8 -9.52 -8.46 1.05
CA PRO A 8 -10.78 -9.16 0.77
C PRO A 8 -12.01 -8.51 1.39
N ASP A 9 -11.89 -7.96 2.60
CA ASP A 9 -13.01 -7.33 3.29
C ASP A 9 -13.43 -6.02 2.60
N SER A 10 -12.46 -5.21 2.14
CA SER A 10 -12.74 -4.00 1.36
C SER A 10 -13.35 -4.33 0.00
N ILE A 11 -12.84 -5.36 -0.70
CA ILE A 11 -13.44 -5.84 -1.97
C ILE A 11 -14.89 -6.23 -1.72
N SER A 12 -15.14 -6.99 -0.64
CA SER A 12 -16.48 -7.46 -0.30
C SER A 12 -17.44 -6.32 0.07
N VAL A 13 -16.96 -5.23 0.69
CA VAL A 13 -17.77 -4.02 0.93
C VAL A 13 -18.18 -3.38 -0.41
N VAL A 14 -17.23 -3.21 -1.33
CA VAL A 14 -17.51 -2.62 -2.65
C VAL A 14 -18.53 -3.47 -3.41
N GLU A 15 -18.34 -4.79 -3.48
CA GLU A 15 -19.24 -5.69 -4.19
C GLU A 15 -20.65 -5.70 -3.59
N ARG A 16 -20.77 -5.70 -2.26
CA ARG A 16 -22.07 -5.67 -1.58
C ARG A 16 -22.81 -4.35 -1.78
N GLN A 17 -22.12 -3.21 -1.63
CA GLN A 17 -22.76 -1.89 -1.75
C GLN A 17 -23.08 -1.54 -3.21
N CYS A 18 -22.23 -1.94 -4.15
CA CYS A 18 -22.48 -1.70 -5.57
C CYS A 18 -23.34 -2.80 -6.24
N GLY A 19 -23.57 -3.93 -5.55
CA GLY A 19 -24.29 -5.08 -6.09
C GLY A 19 -23.61 -5.77 -7.29
N SER A 20 -22.31 -5.58 -7.47
CA SER A 20 -21.58 -6.03 -8.67
C SER A 20 -20.08 -6.19 -8.43
N SER A 21 -19.45 -7.14 -9.13
CA SER A 21 -17.99 -7.27 -9.25
C SER A 21 -17.39 -6.30 -10.29
N THR A 22 -18.23 -5.60 -11.04
CA THR A 22 -17.90 -4.41 -11.85
C THR A 22 -18.62 -3.19 -11.25
N PRO A 23 -18.07 -2.59 -10.17
CA PRO A 23 -18.75 -1.53 -9.42
C PRO A 23 -18.72 -0.16 -10.14
N PHE A 24 -19.38 0.84 -9.54
CA PHE A 24 -19.35 2.26 -9.96
C PHE A 24 -19.99 2.61 -11.32
N HIS A 25 -21.01 1.86 -11.74
CA HIS A 25 -21.86 2.25 -12.88
C HIS A 25 -22.88 3.35 -12.55
N GLU A 26 -23.26 3.47 -11.28
CA GLU A 26 -24.26 4.43 -10.79
C GLU A 26 -23.59 5.62 -10.08
N LEU A 27 -24.14 6.82 -10.28
CA LEU A 27 -23.62 8.06 -9.68
C LEU A 27 -23.64 8.00 -8.14
N ASP A 28 -24.67 7.39 -7.55
CA ASP A 28 -24.80 7.31 -6.10
C ASP A 28 -23.64 6.52 -5.46
N HIS A 29 -23.13 5.48 -6.14
CA HIS A 29 -21.95 4.76 -5.69
C HIS A 29 -20.68 5.63 -5.75
N LEU A 30 -20.55 6.48 -6.77
CA LEU A 30 -19.44 7.42 -6.86
C LEU A 30 -19.51 8.47 -5.73
N VAL A 31 -20.70 9.00 -5.44
CA VAL A 31 -20.92 9.94 -4.33
C VAL A 31 -20.57 9.28 -3.00
N ALA A 32 -21.09 8.09 -2.73
CA ALA A 32 -20.80 7.33 -1.51
C ALA A 32 -19.30 7.05 -1.35
N ALA A 33 -18.58 6.71 -2.42
CA ALA A 33 -17.14 6.49 -2.40
C ALA A 33 -16.31 7.75 -2.08
N THR A 34 -16.92 8.93 -2.11
CA THR A 34 -16.26 10.20 -1.73
C THR A 34 -16.67 10.72 -0.36
N ALA A 35 -17.64 10.09 0.31
CA ALA A 35 -18.15 10.52 1.60
C ALA A 35 -17.46 9.74 2.75
N GLU A 36 -16.65 10.41 3.57
CA GLU A 36 -15.85 9.75 4.62
C GLU A 36 -16.64 8.93 5.64
N SER A 37 -17.91 9.26 5.83
CA SER A 37 -18.84 8.55 6.71
C SER A 37 -19.39 7.26 6.11
N ASP A 38 -19.25 7.06 4.80
CA ASP A 38 -19.76 5.87 4.12
C ASP A 38 -18.71 4.73 4.16
N PRO A 39 -19.11 3.48 4.44
CA PRO A 39 -18.23 2.33 4.32
C PRO A 39 -17.52 2.21 2.96
N LEU A 40 -18.16 2.67 1.87
CA LEU A 40 -17.61 2.61 0.52
C LEU A 40 -16.36 3.45 0.39
N TYR A 41 -16.32 4.62 1.03
CA TYR A 41 -15.16 5.50 1.04
C TYR A 41 -13.94 4.76 1.61
N ARG A 42 -14.05 4.17 2.80
CA ARG A 42 -12.92 3.47 3.44
C ARG A 42 -12.45 2.26 2.62
N ALA A 43 -13.38 1.52 2.02
CA ALA A 43 -13.06 0.41 1.14
C ALA A 43 -12.30 0.87 -0.11
N VAL A 44 -12.78 1.93 -0.78
CA VAL A 44 -12.11 2.50 -1.97
C VAL A 44 -10.75 3.08 -1.63
N GLU A 45 -10.63 3.83 -0.53
CA GLU A 45 -9.34 4.36 -0.06
C GLU A 45 -8.33 3.23 0.19
N THR A 46 -8.76 2.12 0.80
CA THR A 46 -7.89 0.95 1.00
C THR A 46 -7.42 0.36 -0.33
N LEU A 47 -8.33 0.10 -1.27
CA LEU A 47 -8.01 -0.55 -2.54
C LEU A 47 -7.17 0.35 -3.48
N LEU A 48 -7.42 1.66 -3.46
CA LEU A 48 -6.79 2.63 -4.38
C LEU A 48 -5.61 3.40 -3.78
N LYS A 49 -5.52 3.55 -2.45
CA LYS A 49 -4.43 4.31 -1.82
C LYS A 49 -3.62 3.50 -0.81
N GLY A 50 -4.15 2.34 -0.44
CA GLY A 50 -3.56 1.48 0.57
C GLY A 50 -4.02 1.87 1.97
N PRO A 51 -3.98 0.93 2.93
CA PRO A 51 -4.28 1.23 4.31
C PRO A 51 -3.16 2.07 4.93
N GLU A 52 -3.53 2.86 5.92
CA GLU A 52 -2.60 3.67 6.71
C GLU A 52 -2.65 3.24 8.19
N ILE A 53 -1.50 3.33 8.85
CA ILE A 53 -1.36 3.17 10.29
C ILE A 53 -1.08 4.52 10.94
N SER A 54 -1.79 4.80 12.02
CA SER A 54 -1.62 6.04 12.80
C SER A 54 -0.36 5.96 13.64
N LEU A 55 0.64 6.79 13.34
CA LEU A 55 1.86 6.89 14.13
C LEU A 55 1.58 7.54 15.49
N VAL A 56 0.66 8.52 15.52
CA VAL A 56 0.30 9.26 16.74
C VAL A 56 -0.45 8.41 17.75
N ASP A 57 -1.36 7.54 17.30
CA ASP A 57 -2.06 6.60 18.20
C ASP A 57 -1.10 5.55 18.78
N HIS A 58 0.02 5.31 18.09
CA HIS A 58 1.12 4.47 18.55
C HIS A 58 2.23 5.26 19.27
N GLY A 59 1.93 6.48 19.75
CA GLY A 59 2.81 7.28 20.60
C GLY A 59 3.99 7.94 19.88
N GLN A 60 3.97 7.97 18.54
CA GLN A 60 5.01 8.62 17.73
C GLN A 60 4.61 10.06 17.36
N ARG A 61 5.60 10.88 17.00
CA ARG A 61 5.35 12.25 16.53
C ARG A 61 4.90 12.26 15.08
N GLN A 62 4.28 13.35 14.62
CA GLN A 62 4.06 13.54 13.20
C GLN A 62 5.41 13.71 12.46
N TYR A 63 5.49 13.21 11.23
CA TYR A 63 6.59 13.51 10.32
C TYR A 63 6.14 14.54 9.28
N VAL A 64 7.08 15.29 8.73
CA VAL A 64 6.87 16.17 7.58
C VAL A 64 7.33 15.43 6.34
N ASP A 65 6.42 15.26 5.38
CA ASP A 65 6.73 14.60 4.11
C ASP A 65 7.58 15.50 3.19
N LYS A 66 8.00 14.96 2.04
CA LYS A 66 8.85 15.67 1.08
C LYS A 66 8.21 16.93 0.48
N ASP A 67 6.89 17.05 0.57
CA ASP A 67 6.10 18.17 0.05
C ASP A 67 5.81 19.20 1.18
N GLY A 68 6.39 19.01 2.37
CA GLY A 68 6.25 19.91 3.52
C GLY A 68 4.96 19.70 4.32
N ILE A 69 4.25 18.59 4.11
CA ILE A 69 2.96 18.34 4.76
C ILE A 69 3.18 17.51 6.04
N PRO A 70 2.69 17.98 7.21
CA PRO A 70 2.67 17.17 8.43
C PRO A 70 1.74 15.97 8.29
N ARG A 71 2.21 14.79 8.70
CA ARG A 71 1.50 13.51 8.61
C ARG A 71 1.54 12.80 9.95
N GLY A 72 0.35 12.48 10.47
CA GLY A 72 0.18 11.58 11.62
C GLY A 72 0.11 10.10 11.25
N ASN A 73 -0.07 9.78 9.96
CA ASN A 73 -0.22 8.42 9.47
C ASN A 73 0.88 8.06 8.46
N ALA A 74 1.26 6.79 8.43
CA ALA A 74 2.10 6.21 7.40
C ALA A 74 1.30 5.14 6.64
N ARG A 75 1.54 4.98 5.34
CA ARG A 75 1.00 3.84 4.58
C ARG A 75 1.55 2.54 5.16
N MET A 76 0.76 1.47 5.08
CA MET A 76 1.17 0.16 5.58
C MET A 76 1.80 -0.70 4.47
N ARG A 77 2.85 -1.45 4.84
CA ARG A 77 3.45 -2.53 4.04
C ARG A 77 2.63 -3.81 4.17
N TRP A 78 1.37 -3.74 3.73
CA TRP A 78 0.41 -4.84 3.82
C TRP A 78 0.90 -6.15 3.17
N TRP A 79 1.86 -6.07 2.23
CA TRP A 79 2.47 -7.22 1.56
C TRP A 79 3.53 -7.96 2.40
N HIS A 80 4.00 -7.38 3.50
CA HIS A 80 5.04 -7.96 4.34
C HIS A 80 4.43 -8.84 5.44
N SER A 81 4.13 -10.10 5.09
CA SER A 81 3.42 -11.03 5.99
C SER A 81 4.18 -11.44 7.26
N GLY A 82 5.50 -11.24 7.30
CA GLY A 82 6.33 -11.45 8.49
C GLY A 82 6.47 -10.21 9.39
N ALA A 83 5.90 -9.06 9.00
CA ALA A 83 5.93 -7.85 9.79
C ALA A 83 5.15 -8.05 11.10
N VAL A 84 5.75 -7.64 12.22
CA VAL A 84 5.08 -7.70 13.54
C VAL A 84 5.19 -6.41 14.33
N THR A 85 6.04 -5.46 13.89
CA THR A 85 6.23 -4.19 14.57
C THR A 85 5.82 -2.98 13.75
N LEU A 86 5.58 -1.85 14.42
CA LEU A 86 5.29 -0.57 13.77
C LEU A 86 6.37 -0.20 12.73
N ARG A 87 7.64 -0.48 13.01
CA ARG A 87 8.74 -0.26 12.07
C ARG A 87 8.60 -1.11 10.81
N ASP A 88 8.22 -2.38 10.95
CA ASP A 88 8.06 -3.28 9.81
C ASP A 88 6.93 -2.81 8.88
N PHE A 89 5.82 -2.37 9.48
CA PHE A 89 4.59 -2.01 8.80
C PHE A 89 4.60 -0.63 8.18
N ALA A 90 5.13 0.38 8.85
CA ALA A 90 5.07 1.74 8.35
C ALA A 90 6.00 1.91 7.13
N GLU A 91 5.41 2.19 5.97
CA GLU A 91 6.14 2.59 4.77
C GLU A 91 6.62 4.03 4.94
N MET A 92 7.74 4.16 5.64
CA MET A 92 8.47 5.41 5.77
C MET A 92 9.69 5.43 4.84
N GLY A 93 9.69 6.37 3.89
CA GLY A 93 10.87 6.66 3.06
C GLY A 93 11.96 7.36 3.85
N GLY A 94 13.17 7.45 3.28
CA GLY A 94 14.36 7.95 3.98
C GLY A 94 14.47 9.47 4.16
N ASN A 95 13.57 10.27 3.58
CA ASN A 95 13.72 11.74 3.52
C ASN A 95 12.68 12.49 4.37
N PHE A 96 12.09 11.85 5.37
CA PHE A 96 11.11 12.49 6.23
C PHE A 96 11.77 13.22 7.39
N THR A 97 11.22 14.37 7.75
CA THR A 97 11.75 15.24 8.79
C THR A 97 10.78 15.36 9.96
N THR A 98 11.29 15.78 11.10
CA THR A 98 10.48 16.30 12.20
C THR A 98 10.00 17.71 11.85
N GLU A 99 9.02 18.25 12.58
CA GLU A 99 8.60 19.66 12.44
C GLU A 99 9.75 20.66 12.64
N ALA A 100 10.78 20.28 13.40
CA ALA A 100 11.98 21.09 13.61
C ALA A 100 12.98 21.03 12.44
N GLY A 101 12.65 20.32 11.34
CA GLY A 101 13.48 20.19 10.14
C GLY A 101 14.60 19.16 10.22
N GLY A 102 14.83 18.55 11.39
CA GLY A 102 15.80 17.45 11.56
C GLY A 102 15.26 16.11 11.04
N PRO A 103 16.12 15.11 10.75
CA PRO A 103 15.68 13.78 10.33
C PRO A 103 14.67 13.15 11.29
N TYR A 104 13.63 12.51 10.76
CA TYR A 104 12.67 11.80 11.60
C TYR A 104 13.33 10.53 12.19
N PRO A 105 13.19 10.26 13.51
CA PRO A 105 13.86 9.13 14.13
C PRO A 105 13.31 7.79 13.62
N PRO A 106 14.13 6.72 13.64
CA PRO A 106 13.64 5.40 13.28
C PRO A 106 12.46 4.99 14.20
N LEU A 107 11.35 4.53 13.61
CA LEU A 107 10.18 4.04 14.37
C LEU A 107 10.55 2.90 15.32
N PRO A 108 9.87 2.72 16.45
CA PRO A 108 10.18 1.65 17.40
C PRO A 108 9.79 0.25 16.89
N GLU A 109 10.43 -0.78 17.44
CA GLU A 109 9.99 -2.18 17.35
C GLU A 109 8.78 -2.43 18.26
N LEU A 110 7.74 -1.60 18.12
CA LEU A 110 6.50 -1.71 18.88
C LEU A 110 5.63 -2.80 18.26
N ALA A 111 5.36 -3.87 18.99
CA ALA A 111 4.49 -4.95 18.52
C ALA A 111 3.08 -4.44 18.23
N LEU A 112 2.56 -4.77 17.04
CA LEU A 112 1.19 -4.46 16.64
C LEU A 112 0.25 -5.62 16.98
N SER A 113 -1.04 -5.34 17.14
CA SER A 113 -2.02 -6.38 17.48
C SER A 113 -3.42 -6.04 16.96
N GLY A 114 -4.27 -7.08 16.89
CA GLY A 114 -5.67 -6.91 16.53
C GLY A 114 -5.85 -6.31 15.13
N ASN A 115 -6.58 -5.19 15.06
CA ASN A 115 -6.99 -4.57 13.80
C ASN A 115 -5.83 -4.05 12.95
N ASP A 116 -4.66 -3.78 13.53
CA ASP A 116 -3.49 -3.36 12.75
C ASP A 116 -3.02 -4.44 11.77
N LEU A 117 -3.27 -5.71 12.10
CA LEU A 117 -2.85 -6.85 11.29
C LEU A 117 -3.90 -7.28 10.25
N SER A 118 -5.10 -6.67 10.25
CA SER A 118 -6.20 -7.09 9.36
C SER A 118 -5.88 -6.90 7.87
N TYR A 119 -5.03 -5.93 7.55
CA TYR A 119 -4.63 -5.63 6.18
C TYR A 119 -3.50 -6.52 5.65
N VAL A 120 -2.86 -7.34 6.49
CA VAL A 120 -1.74 -8.18 6.08
C VAL A 120 -2.22 -9.20 5.05
N TYR A 121 -1.57 -9.20 3.88
CA TYR A 121 -1.89 -10.18 2.85
C TYR A 121 -1.31 -11.55 3.20
N PRO A 122 -2.15 -12.59 3.29
CA PRO A 122 -1.68 -13.94 3.58
C PRO A 122 -0.96 -14.56 2.37
N PRO A 123 -0.03 -15.50 2.59
CA PRO A 123 0.60 -16.24 1.49
C PRO A 123 -0.43 -17.11 0.74
N GLY A 124 -0.23 -17.31 -0.57
CA GLY A 124 -0.95 -18.34 -1.33
C GLY A 124 -1.22 -18.00 -2.79
N VAL A 125 -1.59 -16.75 -3.09
CA VAL A 125 -1.91 -16.31 -4.46
C VAL A 125 -1.04 -15.10 -4.82
N PRO A 126 -0.34 -15.10 -5.97
CA PRO A 126 0.38 -13.92 -6.43
C PRO A 126 -0.51 -12.70 -6.64
N VAL A 127 -0.17 -11.57 -6.02
CA VAL A 127 -0.84 -10.28 -6.18
C VAL A 127 0.13 -9.25 -6.76
N PHE A 128 -0.27 -8.66 -7.88
CA PHE A 128 0.41 -7.53 -8.49
C PHE A 128 -0.23 -6.22 -8.06
N TYR A 129 0.59 -5.25 -7.66
CA TYR A 129 0.13 -3.95 -7.13
C TYR A 129 1.01 -2.77 -7.58
N GLY A 130 0.56 -1.53 -7.34
CA GLY A 130 1.27 -0.29 -7.64
C GLY A 130 1.12 0.73 -6.51
N HIS A 131 1.07 2.02 -6.83
CA HIS A 131 0.84 3.16 -5.91
C HIS A 131 2.04 3.58 -5.02
N TYR A 132 3.01 2.69 -4.78
CA TYR A 132 4.10 2.94 -3.81
C TYR A 132 5.37 3.55 -4.41
N TRP A 133 5.35 4.00 -5.67
CA TRP A 133 6.43 4.79 -6.28
C TRP A 133 7.84 4.18 -6.06
N ARG A 134 8.02 2.93 -6.47
CA ARG A 134 9.27 2.20 -6.26
C ARG A 134 10.37 2.68 -7.21
N GLN A 135 11.59 2.26 -6.89
CA GLN A 135 12.80 2.50 -7.67
C GLN A 135 13.45 1.17 -8.00
N ARG A 136 14.16 1.10 -9.12
CA ARG A 136 14.92 -0.09 -9.50
C ARG A 136 16.30 -0.10 -8.83
N PRO A 137 16.89 -1.29 -8.58
CA PRO A 137 16.31 -2.62 -8.75
C PRO A 137 15.26 -2.94 -7.67
N ALA A 138 14.30 -3.80 -8.00
CA ALA A 138 13.26 -4.24 -7.06
C ALA A 138 13.86 -4.99 -5.86
N LYS A 139 13.48 -4.61 -4.64
CA LYS A 139 14.01 -5.12 -3.39
C LYS A 139 13.07 -6.16 -2.77
N HIS A 140 13.61 -7.31 -2.37
CA HIS A 140 12.86 -8.33 -1.65
C HIS A 140 12.36 -7.77 -0.30
N LEU A 141 11.15 -8.18 0.09
CA LEU A 141 10.38 -7.69 1.25
C LEU A 141 9.90 -6.22 1.20
N HIS A 142 10.37 -5.43 0.24
CA HIS A 142 9.95 -4.03 0.08
C HIS A 142 9.12 -3.78 -1.18
N ASP A 143 9.55 -4.35 -2.31
CA ASP A 143 8.90 -4.23 -3.62
C ASP A 143 8.28 -5.55 -4.08
N TRP A 144 8.77 -6.68 -3.55
CA TRP A 144 8.21 -8.00 -3.83
C TRP A 144 8.45 -8.99 -2.68
N THR A 145 7.57 -9.98 -2.58
CA THR A 145 7.68 -11.16 -1.70
C THR A 145 7.37 -12.41 -2.53
N ASP A 146 7.33 -13.59 -1.92
CA ASP A 146 6.88 -14.82 -2.60
C ASP A 146 5.49 -14.69 -3.25
N TYR A 147 4.60 -13.82 -2.74
CA TYR A 147 3.22 -13.71 -3.20
C TYR A 147 2.79 -12.30 -3.60
N THR A 148 3.69 -11.31 -3.58
CA THR A 148 3.34 -9.94 -3.95
C THR A 148 4.42 -9.31 -4.81
N ALA A 149 4.03 -8.51 -5.79
CA ALA A 149 4.96 -7.83 -6.69
C ALA A 149 4.45 -6.44 -7.04
N CYS A 150 5.18 -5.41 -6.62
CA CYS A 150 4.94 -4.04 -7.04
C CYS A 150 5.43 -3.86 -8.49
N VAL A 151 4.63 -3.24 -9.35
CA VAL A 151 5.00 -2.88 -10.73
C VAL A 151 5.09 -1.37 -10.97
N ASP A 152 4.77 -0.57 -9.95
CA ASP A 152 4.90 0.88 -9.99
C ASP A 152 6.34 1.31 -9.66
N PHE A 153 7.17 1.43 -10.70
CA PHE A 153 8.55 1.91 -10.60
C PHE A 153 8.70 3.37 -11.05
N SER A 154 7.74 4.22 -10.68
CA SER A 154 7.85 5.68 -10.81
C SER A 154 8.10 6.18 -12.24
N ALA A 155 7.48 5.57 -13.25
CA ALA A 155 7.70 5.88 -14.68
C ALA A 155 7.56 7.39 -15.01
N VAL A 156 6.63 8.09 -14.36
CA VAL A 156 6.39 9.53 -14.57
C VAL A 156 7.28 10.43 -13.71
N LYS A 157 8.16 9.87 -12.89
CA LYS A 157 9.12 10.58 -12.03
C LYS A 157 10.56 10.11 -12.27
N GLY A 158 10.91 9.87 -13.54
CA GLY A 158 12.26 9.46 -13.96
C GLY A 158 12.60 7.99 -13.67
N GLY A 159 11.62 7.20 -13.22
CA GLY A 159 11.74 5.75 -13.11
C GLY A 159 11.36 5.04 -14.42
N ALA A 160 11.13 3.72 -14.36
CA ALA A 160 10.86 2.90 -15.53
C ALA A 160 9.41 2.45 -15.58
N LEU A 161 8.76 2.53 -16.74
CA LEU A 161 7.52 1.80 -16.98
C LEU A 161 7.84 0.31 -16.89
N THR A 162 7.22 -0.40 -15.95
CA THR A 162 7.60 -1.79 -15.64
C THR A 162 6.36 -2.67 -15.68
N ALA A 163 6.46 -3.80 -16.36
CA ALA A 163 5.49 -4.86 -16.33
C ALA A 163 6.05 -6.07 -15.57
N TYR A 164 5.15 -6.93 -15.09
CA TYR A 164 5.50 -8.27 -14.63
C TYR A 164 4.91 -9.29 -15.60
N ARG A 165 5.75 -10.14 -16.20
CA ARG A 165 5.30 -11.17 -17.16
C ARG A 165 4.95 -12.46 -16.44
N TRP A 166 3.72 -12.54 -15.95
CA TRP A 166 3.20 -13.77 -15.33
C TRP A 166 3.02 -14.87 -16.37
N SER A 167 3.49 -16.07 -16.04
CA SER A 167 3.49 -17.25 -16.92
C SER A 167 2.84 -18.47 -16.26
N GLY A 168 2.01 -18.25 -15.23
CA GLY A 168 1.31 -19.31 -14.48
C GLY A 168 2.00 -19.74 -13.18
N GLU A 169 3.11 -19.10 -12.81
CA GLU A 169 3.81 -19.41 -11.58
C GLU A 169 2.98 -19.04 -10.33
N THR A 170 3.16 -19.83 -9.26
CA THR A 170 2.47 -19.66 -7.97
C THR A 170 3.25 -18.81 -6.98
N ARG A 171 4.50 -18.46 -7.31
CA ARG A 171 5.35 -17.55 -6.54
C ARG A 171 5.98 -16.51 -7.45
N ILE A 172 6.18 -15.32 -6.95
CA ILE A 172 6.83 -14.23 -7.69
C ILE A 172 8.26 -14.62 -8.05
N ASN A 173 8.59 -14.47 -9.32
CA ASN A 173 9.94 -14.60 -9.85
C ASN A 173 10.44 -13.20 -10.27
N PRO A 174 11.43 -12.61 -9.59
CA PRO A 174 11.92 -11.28 -9.94
C PRO A 174 12.55 -11.21 -11.35
N ALA A 175 12.91 -12.34 -11.97
CA ALA A 175 13.35 -12.37 -13.36
C ALA A 175 12.22 -12.05 -14.37
N ASN A 176 10.96 -12.09 -13.94
CA ASN A 176 9.80 -11.75 -14.77
C ASN A 176 9.47 -10.25 -14.78
N TYR A 177 10.23 -9.41 -14.06
CA TYR A 177 10.14 -7.96 -14.20
C TYR A 177 10.70 -7.50 -15.56
N VAL A 178 9.84 -6.90 -16.38
CA VAL A 178 10.18 -6.37 -17.70
C VAL A 178 10.10 -4.85 -17.68
N PRO A 179 11.24 -4.14 -17.66
CA PRO A 179 11.25 -2.69 -17.85
C PRO A 179 11.00 -2.38 -19.33
N LEU A 180 9.99 -1.58 -19.60
CA LEU A 180 9.78 -0.90 -20.87
C LEU A 180 10.58 0.40 -20.81
N VAL A 181 11.76 0.40 -21.42
CA VAL A 181 12.51 1.63 -21.66
C VAL A 181 11.76 2.43 -22.73
N SER A 182 11.38 3.66 -22.40
CA SER A 182 11.15 4.72 -23.37
C SER A 182 12.47 5.40 -23.71
#